data_AF-A0A852ZXT7-F1
#
_entry.id   AF-A0A852ZXT7-F1
#
_cell.length_a   1.000
_cell.length_b   1.000
_cell.length_c   1.000
_cell.angle_alpha   90.00
_cell.angle_beta   90.00
_cell.angle_gamma   90.00
#
_symmetry.space_group_name_H-M   'P 1'
#
loop_
_entity.id
_entity.type
_entity.pdbx_description
1 polymer ?
#
loop_
_entity_poly.entity_id
_entity_poly.type
_entity_poly.pdbx_seq_one_letter_code
_entity_poly.pdbx_strand_id
1 'polypeptide(L)'
;MYDMATRQRAVALYQSGMSLSEVSRATGISRGAIRSWSLPRVTGEGHVMLTSYSRHWPCLFPQHGPGKKHERAIVLEPWQRDILANHPWDVVRGLFHSDGSRVTNWTTATVSGKTKRYEYPRYFLTNKSADIVRIYCDALDLVGISWKVAAKRDGALHVSIARRESVALMDAHVGAKF
;
A
#
# COMPACT_ATOMS: atom_id res chain seq x y z
N MET A 1 -23.29 -7.31 4.30
CA MET A 1 -22.62 -6.02 4.02
C MET A 1 -23.49 -5.28 3.02
N TYR A 2 -23.83 -4.01 3.23
CA TYR A 2 -24.73 -3.28 2.31
C TYR A 2 -24.03 -2.96 0.98
N ASP A 3 -24.75 -3.07 -0.13
CA ASP A 3 -24.23 -2.65 -1.44
C ASP A 3 -24.13 -1.12 -1.57
N MET A 4 -23.43 -0.68 -2.62
CA MET A 4 -23.18 0.75 -2.86
C MET A 4 -24.45 1.55 -3.17
N ALA A 5 -25.45 0.95 -3.83
CA ALA A 5 -26.71 1.62 -4.16
C ALA A 5 -27.54 1.89 -2.89
N THR A 6 -27.59 0.91 -2.00
CA THR A 6 -28.22 1.00 -0.67
C THR A 6 -27.56 2.07 0.18
N ARG A 7 -26.23 2.12 0.18
CA ARG A 7 -25.47 3.18 0.85
C ARG A 7 -25.80 4.57 0.29
N GLN A 8 -25.78 4.73 -1.04
CA GLN A 8 -26.06 6.01 -1.70
C GLN A 8 -27.47 6.51 -1.39
N ARG A 9 -28.48 5.62 -1.44
CA ARG A 9 -29.86 5.95 -1.08
C ARG A 9 -29.98 6.42 0.37
N ALA A 10 -29.33 5.73 1.32
CA ALA A 10 -29.37 6.12 2.73
C ALA A 10 -28.69 7.47 2.98
N VAL A 11 -27.56 7.74 2.32
CA VAL A 11 -26.87 9.04 2.41
C VAL A 11 -27.72 10.15 1.79
N ALA A 12 -28.38 9.91 0.66
CA ALA A 12 -29.24 10.90 0.01
C ALA A 12 -30.44 11.30 0.90
N LEU A 13 -31.07 10.34 1.59
CA LEU A 13 -32.13 10.61 2.56
C LEU A 13 -31.62 11.45 3.75
N TYR A 14 -30.41 11.17 4.23
CA TYR A 14 -29.81 11.99 5.29
C TYR A 14 -29.50 13.42 4.79
N GLN A 15 -28.96 13.54 3.57
CA GLN A 15 -28.64 14.83 2.95
C GLN A 15 -29.89 15.65 2.59
N SER A 16 -31.05 15.03 2.40
CA SER A 16 -32.33 15.74 2.22
C SER A 16 -32.90 16.33 3.53
N GLY A 17 -32.17 16.24 4.64
CA GLY A 17 -32.54 16.80 5.94
C GLY A 17 -33.18 15.83 6.92
N MET A 18 -33.33 14.53 6.58
CA MET A 18 -33.81 13.54 7.53
C MET A 18 -32.76 13.25 8.61
N SER A 19 -33.20 13.10 9.85
CA SER A 19 -32.35 12.68 10.95
C SER A 19 -31.88 11.22 10.77
N LEU A 20 -30.77 10.85 11.43
CA LEU A 20 -30.26 9.47 11.41
C LEU A 20 -31.32 8.44 11.83
N SER A 21 -32.20 8.79 12.77
CA SER A 21 -33.27 7.92 13.25
C SER A 21 -34.35 7.69 12.20
N GLU A 22 -34.71 8.71 11.43
CA GLU A 22 -35.72 8.61 10.38
C GLU A 22 -35.19 7.80 9.19
N VAL A 23 -33.94 8.05 8.78
CA VAL A 23 -33.29 7.24 7.72
C VAL A 23 -33.14 5.79 8.16
N SER A 24 -32.79 5.54 9.42
CA SER A 24 -32.69 4.19 9.98
C SER A 24 -34.03 3.46 9.92
N ARG A 25 -35.12 4.14 10.30
CA ARG A 25 -36.48 3.57 10.22
C ARG A 25 -36.92 3.31 8.78
N ALA A 26 -36.58 4.19 7.84
CA ALA A 26 -36.96 4.08 6.45
C ALA A 26 -36.18 3.01 5.66
N THR A 27 -34.95 2.69 6.08
CA THR A 27 -34.03 1.81 5.34
C THR A 27 -33.71 0.50 6.06
N GLY A 28 -34.01 0.38 7.35
CA GLY A 28 -33.57 -0.74 8.20
C GLY A 28 -32.08 -0.70 8.56
N ILE A 29 -31.34 0.31 8.10
CA ILE A 29 -29.90 0.42 8.30
C ILE A 29 -29.61 1.03 9.67
N SER A 30 -28.58 0.52 10.36
CA SER A 30 -28.18 1.06 11.65
C SER A 30 -27.78 2.54 11.56
N ARG A 31 -28.16 3.32 12.58
CA ARG A 31 -27.75 4.74 12.70
C ARG A 31 -26.24 4.95 12.64
N GLY A 32 -25.47 4.00 13.19
CA GLY A 32 -24.00 4.02 13.14
C GLY A 32 -23.45 3.92 11.72
N ALA A 33 -24.01 3.04 10.89
CA ALA A 33 -23.63 2.91 9.49
C ALA A 33 -23.97 4.17 8.70
N ILE A 34 -25.20 4.70 8.83
CA ILE A 34 -25.63 5.94 8.17
C ILE A 34 -24.71 7.09 8.58
N ARG A 35 -24.43 7.26 9.88
CA ARG A 35 -23.51 8.29 10.38
C ARG A 35 -22.13 8.15 9.74
N SER A 36 -21.56 6.95 9.72
CA SER A 36 -20.23 6.72 9.13
C SER A 36 -20.16 7.08 7.63
N TRP A 37 -21.25 6.87 6.91
CA TRP A 37 -21.31 7.14 5.47
C TRP A 37 -21.54 8.61 5.15
N SER A 38 -22.22 9.33 6.04
CA SER A 38 -22.53 10.75 5.92
C SER A 38 -21.42 11.67 6.45
N LEU A 39 -20.39 11.12 7.11
CA LEU A 39 -19.22 11.91 7.48
C LEU A 39 -18.50 12.40 6.21
N PRO A 40 -18.03 13.66 6.18
CA PRO A 40 -17.24 14.17 5.08
C PRO A 40 -16.04 13.25 4.83
N ARG A 41 -15.77 12.91 3.57
CA ARG A 41 -14.45 12.41 3.21
C ARG A 41 -13.47 13.53 3.48
N VAL A 42 -12.50 13.29 4.36
CA VAL A 42 -11.39 14.22 4.54
C VAL A 42 -10.53 14.10 3.27
N THR A 43 -10.73 15.02 2.34
CA THR A 43 -9.87 15.16 1.16
C THR A 43 -8.91 16.32 1.45
N GLY A 44 -7.61 16.04 1.47
CA GLY A 44 -6.62 17.11 1.34
C GLY A 44 -6.17 17.24 -0.11
N GLU A 45 -5.47 18.31 -0.44
CA GLU A 45 -4.90 18.47 -1.78
C GLU A 45 -3.99 17.27 -2.11
N GLY A 46 -4.21 16.66 -3.28
CA GLY A 46 -3.42 15.55 -3.78
C GLY A 46 -3.60 14.19 -3.09
N HIS A 47 -4.53 14.02 -2.13
CA HIS A 47 -4.78 12.71 -1.52
C HIS A 47 -6.24 12.49 -1.10
N VAL A 48 -6.66 11.23 -1.08
CA VAL A 48 -7.94 10.80 -0.51
C VAL A 48 -7.66 10.06 0.78
N MET A 49 -8.18 10.55 1.91
CA MET A 49 -8.12 9.80 3.16
C MET A 49 -9.13 8.65 3.12
N LEU A 50 -8.64 7.42 3.27
CA LEU A 50 -9.45 6.24 3.48
C LEU A 50 -9.40 5.87 4.96
N THR A 51 -10.55 5.95 5.64
CA THR A 51 -10.67 5.61 7.05
C THR A 51 -11.63 4.45 7.24
N SER A 52 -11.26 3.50 8.10
CA SER A 52 -12.13 2.41 8.51
C SER A 52 -12.02 2.17 10.01
N TYR A 53 -13.15 1.91 10.66
CA TYR A 53 -13.24 1.74 12.10
C TYR A 53 -13.78 0.35 12.43
N SER A 54 -13.02 -0.42 13.19
CA SER A 54 -13.42 -1.74 13.69
C SER A 54 -12.71 -2.05 15.00
N ARG A 55 -13.43 -2.67 15.94
CA ARG A 55 -12.84 -3.18 17.19
C ARG A 55 -11.92 -4.39 16.94
N HIS A 56 -12.03 -5.02 15.78
CA HIS A 56 -11.23 -6.20 15.40
C HIS A 56 -9.96 -5.84 14.63
N TRP A 57 -9.68 -4.56 14.37
CA TRP A 57 -8.42 -4.17 13.71
C TRP A 57 -7.17 -4.69 14.43
N PRO A 58 -7.07 -4.65 15.78
CA PRO A 58 -5.94 -5.25 16.47
C PRO A 58 -5.79 -6.76 16.26
N CYS A 59 -6.86 -7.48 15.94
CA CYS A 59 -6.79 -8.91 15.62
C CYS A 59 -6.18 -9.17 14.23
N LEU A 60 -6.43 -8.27 13.26
CA LEU A 60 -5.94 -8.38 11.89
C LEU A 60 -4.55 -7.74 11.70
N PHE A 61 -4.25 -6.72 12.49
CA PHE A 61 -2.96 -6.03 12.52
C PHE A 61 -2.41 -6.03 13.95
N PRO A 62 -1.97 -7.19 14.46
CA PRO A 62 -1.48 -7.32 15.83
C PRO A 62 -0.20 -6.50 16.09
N GLN A 63 0.46 -6.03 15.03
CA GLN A 63 1.60 -5.10 15.09
C GLN A 63 1.17 -3.66 15.45
N HIS A 64 -0.13 -3.40 15.61
CA HIS A 64 -0.61 -2.12 16.08
C HIS A 64 -0.29 -1.93 17.57
N GLY A 65 0.30 -0.79 17.89
CA GLY A 65 0.65 -0.39 19.24
C GLY A 65 0.97 1.10 19.32
N PRO A 66 1.14 1.65 20.53
CA PRO A 66 1.45 3.06 20.74
C PRO A 66 2.78 3.45 20.09
N GLY A 67 2.97 4.76 19.84
CA GLY A 67 4.20 5.30 19.26
C GLY A 67 4.22 5.27 17.72
N LYS A 68 5.37 5.64 17.14
CA LYS A 68 5.51 5.68 15.69
C LYS A 68 5.65 4.28 15.12
N LYS A 69 5.07 4.08 13.93
CA LYS A 69 5.14 2.81 13.18
C LYS A 69 6.56 2.24 13.03
N HIS A 70 7.58 3.08 12.88
CA HIS A 70 8.96 2.63 12.67
C HIS A 70 9.77 2.44 13.96
N GLU A 71 9.22 2.82 15.11
CA GLU A 71 9.84 2.64 16.43
C GLU A 71 9.34 1.36 17.12
N ARG A 72 8.29 0.71 16.57
CA ARG A 72 7.68 -0.51 17.11
C ARG A 72 8.07 -1.74 16.29
N ALA A 73 8.02 -2.90 16.95
CA ALA A 73 8.20 -4.19 16.29
C ALA A 73 7.04 -4.48 15.32
N ILE A 74 7.36 -4.86 14.09
CA ILE A 74 6.40 -5.31 13.08
C ILE A 74 6.80 -6.73 12.66
N VAL A 75 6.46 -7.70 13.51
CA VAL A 75 6.75 -9.12 13.28
C VAL A 75 5.49 -9.81 12.77
N LEU A 76 5.59 -10.55 11.67
CA LEU A 76 4.48 -11.32 11.12
C LEU A 76 4.17 -12.53 12.01
N GLU A 77 2.90 -12.65 12.38
CA GLU A 77 2.32 -13.85 13.00
C GLU A 77 2.38 -15.04 12.04
N PRO A 78 2.30 -16.29 12.52
CA PRO A 78 2.38 -17.49 11.67
C PRO A 78 1.43 -17.45 10.47
N TRP A 79 0.16 -17.13 10.69
CA TRP A 79 -0.84 -17.03 9.62
C TRP A 79 -0.53 -15.91 8.60
N GLN A 80 0.13 -14.83 9.03
CA GLN A 80 0.56 -13.75 8.10
C GLN A 80 1.76 -14.18 7.26
N ARG A 81 2.63 -15.03 7.82
CA ARG A 81 3.73 -15.66 7.06
C ARG A 81 3.18 -16.64 6.04
N ASP A 82 2.12 -17.38 6.36
CA ASP A 82 1.45 -18.25 5.40
C ASP A 82 0.85 -17.44 4.25
N ILE A 83 0.26 -16.28 4.52
CA ILE A 83 -0.22 -15.37 3.47
C ILE A 83 0.95 -14.88 2.61
N LEU A 84 2.06 -14.43 3.23
CA LEU A 84 3.26 -14.01 2.50
C LEU A 84 3.78 -15.13 1.57
N ALA A 85 3.84 -16.35 2.06
CA ALA A 85 4.35 -17.50 1.31
C ALA A 85 3.43 -17.88 0.13
N ASN A 86 2.11 -17.81 0.32
CA ASN A 86 1.13 -18.17 -0.72
C ASN A 86 0.85 -17.04 -1.72
N HIS A 87 1.03 -15.78 -1.30
CA HIS A 87 0.70 -14.59 -2.09
C HIS A 87 1.84 -13.55 -2.09
N PRO A 88 3.09 -13.91 -2.39
CA PRO A 88 4.22 -12.99 -2.23
C PRO A 88 4.13 -11.79 -3.18
N TRP A 89 3.62 -11.99 -4.40
CA TRP A 89 3.44 -10.89 -5.36
C TRP A 89 2.44 -9.83 -4.90
N ASP A 90 1.37 -10.22 -4.21
CA ASP A 90 0.39 -9.29 -3.66
C ASP A 90 1.01 -8.44 -2.54
N VAL A 91 1.88 -9.04 -1.72
CA VAL A 91 2.63 -8.32 -0.68
C VAL A 91 3.66 -7.37 -1.29
N VAL A 92 4.45 -7.84 -2.26
CA VAL A 92 5.43 -7.00 -2.99
C VAL A 92 4.73 -5.80 -3.61
N ARG A 93 3.60 -6.04 -4.30
CA ARG A 93 2.80 -5.00 -4.93
C ARG A 93 2.25 -4.01 -3.92
N GLY A 94 1.68 -4.49 -2.81
CA GLY A 94 1.12 -3.65 -1.75
C GLY A 94 2.17 -2.71 -1.13
N LEU A 95 3.33 -3.24 -0.73
CA LEU A 95 4.41 -2.47 -0.14
C LEU A 95 5.06 -1.51 -1.14
N PHE A 96 5.19 -1.92 -2.39
CA PHE A 96 5.67 -1.04 -3.45
C PHE A 96 4.70 0.13 -3.70
N HIS A 97 3.40 -0.11 -3.77
CA HIS A 97 2.44 0.97 -3.98
C HIS A 97 2.37 1.93 -2.78
N SER A 98 2.62 1.46 -1.55
CA SER A 98 2.68 2.36 -0.39
C SER A 98 3.93 3.24 -0.42
N ASP A 99 5.12 2.65 -0.42
CA ASP A 99 6.38 3.36 -0.12
C ASP A 99 7.45 3.24 -1.23
N GLY A 100 7.08 2.66 -2.37
CA GLY A 100 7.96 2.44 -3.51
C GLY A 100 7.84 3.48 -4.62
N SER A 101 8.88 3.54 -5.46
CA SER A 101 8.94 4.34 -6.68
C SER A 101 9.60 3.54 -7.81
N ARG A 102 9.10 3.75 -9.03
CA ARG A 102 9.68 3.22 -10.26
C ARG A 102 10.14 4.40 -11.10
N VAL A 103 11.40 4.43 -11.49
CA VAL A 103 11.97 5.50 -12.31
C VAL A 103 12.74 4.91 -13.48
N THR A 104 12.78 5.66 -14.59
CA THR A 104 13.63 5.33 -15.73
C THR A 104 14.92 6.12 -15.61
N ASN A 105 16.02 5.43 -15.34
CA ASN A 105 17.35 6.02 -15.44
C ASN A 105 17.84 5.94 -16.88
N TRP A 106 18.79 6.82 -17.23
CA TRP A 106 19.45 6.77 -18.53
C TRP A 106 20.96 6.92 -18.39
N THR A 107 21.69 6.39 -19.36
CA THR A 107 23.14 6.56 -19.51
C THR A 107 23.50 6.61 -20.99
N THR A 108 24.68 7.08 -21.34
CA THR A 108 25.21 7.02 -22.70
C THR A 108 26.37 6.02 -22.76
N ALA A 109 26.40 5.22 -23.82
CA ALA A 109 27.57 4.40 -24.12
C ALA A 109 27.89 4.50 -25.61
N THR A 110 29.19 4.58 -25.92
CA THR A 110 29.67 4.56 -27.30
C THR A 110 29.74 3.12 -27.78
N VAL A 111 28.96 2.79 -28.80
CA VAL A 111 28.96 1.46 -29.43
C VAL A 111 29.24 1.68 -30.92
N SER A 112 30.30 1.03 -31.42
CA SER A 112 30.76 1.16 -32.81
C SER A 112 30.94 2.62 -33.27
N GLY A 113 31.54 3.45 -32.42
CA GLY A 113 31.81 4.87 -32.72
C GLY A 113 30.60 5.81 -32.64
N LYS A 114 29.39 5.31 -32.32
CA LYS A 114 28.18 6.12 -32.13
C LYS A 114 27.77 6.15 -30.66
N THR A 115 27.52 7.35 -30.13
CA THR A 115 26.95 7.51 -28.79
C THR A 115 25.48 7.10 -28.79
N LYS A 116 25.13 6.08 -28.01
CA LYS A 116 23.74 5.63 -27.84
C LYS A 116 23.29 5.86 -26.39
N ARG A 117 22.09 6.42 -26.23
CA ARG A 117 21.42 6.54 -24.93
C ARG A 117 20.72 5.22 -24.61
N TYR A 118 20.97 4.71 -23.41
CA TYR A 118 20.36 3.51 -22.85
C TYR A 118 19.51 3.90 -21.66
N GLU A 119 18.25 3.46 -21.68
CA GLU A 119 17.32 3.66 -20.60
C GLU A 119 17.10 2.35 -19.87
N TYR A 120 17.06 2.41 -18.53
CA TYR A 120 16.86 1.24 -17.70
C TYR A 120 15.93 1.60 -16.52
N PRO A 121 14.77 0.92 -16.41
CA PRO A 121 13.90 1.11 -15.27
C PRO A 121 14.55 0.57 -14.00
N ARG A 122 14.26 1.21 -12.88
CA ARG A 122 14.64 0.76 -11.55
C ARG A 122 13.46 0.90 -10.61
N TYR A 123 13.35 -0.07 -9.71
CA TYR A 123 12.40 -0.05 -8.61
C TYR A 123 13.14 0.28 -7.31
N PHE A 124 12.51 1.10 -6.49
CA PHE A 124 13.00 1.50 -5.19
C PHE A 124 11.91 1.37 -4.14
N LEU A 125 12.29 1.09 -2.91
CA LEU A 125 11.45 1.23 -1.72
C LEU A 125 12.27 1.91 -0.63
N THR A 126 11.72 2.97 -0.02
CA THR A 126 12.36 3.63 1.14
C THR A 126 11.44 3.51 2.34
N ASN A 127 11.93 2.95 3.45
CA ASN A 127 11.17 2.93 4.70
C ASN A 127 12.10 3.09 5.92
N LYS A 128 11.60 3.72 6.98
CA LYS A 128 12.33 3.82 8.26
C LYS A 128 12.23 2.55 9.12
N SER A 129 11.18 1.77 8.95
CA SER A 129 11.02 0.52 9.68
C SER A 129 11.89 -0.57 9.06
N ALA A 130 12.88 -1.04 9.80
CA ALA A 130 13.71 -2.18 9.41
C ALA A 130 12.88 -3.46 9.23
N ASP A 131 11.85 -3.65 10.07
CA ASP A 131 10.95 -4.79 9.97
C ASP A 131 10.14 -4.80 8.67
N ILE A 132 9.63 -3.65 8.22
CA ILE A 132 8.90 -3.57 6.94
C ILE A 132 9.84 -3.80 5.76
N VAL A 133 11.06 -3.25 5.83
CA VAL A 133 12.08 -3.50 4.81
C VAL A 133 12.41 -4.99 4.74
N ARG A 134 12.54 -5.67 5.89
CA ARG A 134 12.74 -7.12 5.95
C ARG A 134 11.56 -7.88 5.33
N ILE A 135 10.32 -7.56 5.70
CA ILE A 135 9.13 -8.21 5.11
C ILE A 135 9.11 -8.04 3.59
N TYR A 136 9.45 -6.84 3.09
CA TYR A 136 9.54 -6.59 1.65
C TYR A 136 10.63 -7.44 1.00
N CYS A 137 11.84 -7.45 1.57
CA CYS A 137 12.96 -8.25 1.09
C CYS A 137 12.67 -9.76 1.09
N ASP A 138 12.07 -10.28 2.18
CA ASP A 138 11.66 -11.68 2.27
C ASP A 138 10.64 -12.02 1.16
N ALA A 139 9.69 -11.12 0.90
CA ALA A 139 8.74 -11.28 -0.20
C ALA A 139 9.42 -11.29 -1.57
N LEU A 140 10.42 -10.43 -1.79
CA LEU A 140 11.21 -10.38 -3.02
C LEU A 140 12.04 -11.66 -3.23
N ASP A 141 12.60 -12.21 -2.16
CA ASP A 141 13.39 -13.43 -2.20
C ASP A 141 12.53 -14.64 -2.61
N LEU A 142 11.29 -14.72 -2.09
CA LEU A 142 10.31 -15.76 -2.46
C LEU A 142 9.98 -15.77 -3.96
N VAL A 143 10.06 -14.62 -4.63
CA VAL A 143 9.78 -14.48 -6.07
C VAL A 143 11.04 -14.34 -6.92
N GLY A 144 12.23 -14.58 -6.35
CA GLY A 144 13.50 -14.60 -7.07
C GLY A 144 13.98 -13.23 -7.56
N ILE A 145 13.52 -12.13 -6.94
CA ILE A 145 13.98 -10.78 -7.29
C ILE A 145 15.30 -10.50 -6.60
N SER A 146 16.30 -10.11 -7.39
CA SER A 146 17.57 -9.61 -6.87
C SER A 146 17.46 -8.14 -6.46
N TRP A 147 17.81 -7.85 -5.22
CA TRP A 147 17.77 -6.51 -4.65
C TRP A 147 19.07 -6.16 -3.92
N LYS A 148 19.25 -4.87 -3.64
CA LYS A 148 20.30 -4.34 -2.75
C LYS A 148 19.68 -3.41 -1.74
N VAL A 149 20.18 -3.40 -0.51
CA VAL A 149 19.77 -2.46 0.53
C VAL A 149 20.92 -1.52 0.90
N ALA A 150 20.60 -0.26 1.16
CA ALA A 150 21.54 0.73 1.68
C ALA A 150 20.86 1.58 2.76
N ALA A 151 21.61 1.98 3.78
CA ALA A 151 21.14 2.94 4.78
C ALA A 151 21.29 4.38 4.26
N LYS A 152 20.28 5.21 4.49
CA LYS A 152 20.31 6.66 4.25
C LYS A 152 20.77 7.39 5.51
N ARG A 153 21.26 8.62 5.34
CA ARG A 153 21.76 9.48 6.43
C ARG A 153 20.70 9.77 7.51
N ASP A 154 19.43 9.75 7.15
CA ASP A 154 18.29 10.03 8.02
C ASP A 154 17.76 8.79 8.78
N GLY A 155 18.48 7.68 8.70
CA GLY A 155 18.14 6.39 9.32
C GLY A 155 17.15 5.55 8.51
N ALA A 156 16.67 6.01 7.35
CA ALA A 156 15.82 5.20 6.49
C ALA A 156 16.64 4.13 5.73
N LEU A 157 16.01 2.99 5.44
CA LEU A 157 16.56 1.97 4.57
C LEU A 157 16.02 2.14 3.15
N HIS A 158 16.90 1.94 2.17
CA HIS A 158 16.61 2.10 0.76
C HIS A 158 16.93 0.80 0.02
N VAL A 159 15.87 0.13 -0.44
CA VAL A 159 15.96 -1.08 -1.27
C VAL A 159 15.96 -0.66 -2.74
N SER A 160 16.86 -1.24 -3.54
CA SER A 160 16.98 -1.00 -4.97
C SER A 160 16.95 -2.32 -5.75
N ILE A 161 16.12 -2.35 -6.79
CA ILE A 161 16.03 -3.43 -7.77
C ILE A 161 16.39 -2.85 -9.13
N ALA A 162 17.47 -3.36 -9.72
CA ALA A 162 18.04 -2.82 -10.97
C ALA A 162 18.52 -3.90 -11.96
N ARG A 163 18.51 -5.18 -11.56
CA ARG A 163 18.84 -6.28 -12.50
C ARG A 163 17.72 -6.41 -13.52
N ARG A 164 18.09 -6.57 -14.80
CA ARG A 164 17.16 -6.50 -15.93
C ARG A 164 16.04 -7.53 -15.81
N GLU A 165 16.40 -8.76 -15.44
CA GLU A 165 15.48 -9.87 -15.22
C GLU A 165 14.52 -9.61 -14.05
N SER A 166 15.02 -9.07 -12.94
CA SER A 166 14.17 -8.71 -11.79
C SER A 166 13.24 -7.54 -12.12
N VAL A 167 13.73 -6.55 -12.87
CA VAL A 167 12.89 -5.42 -13.31
C VAL A 167 11.79 -5.90 -14.25
N ALA A 168 12.08 -6.82 -15.17
CA ALA A 168 11.06 -7.40 -16.05
C ALA A 168 9.97 -8.15 -15.28
N LEU A 169 10.34 -8.90 -14.23
CA LEU A 169 9.38 -9.57 -13.35
C LEU A 169 8.54 -8.57 -12.53
N MET A 170 9.18 -7.52 -12.00
CA MET A 170 8.46 -6.43 -11.31
C MET A 170 7.48 -5.73 -12.25
N ASP A 171 7.87 -5.47 -13.50
CA ASP A 171 6.98 -4.87 -14.51
C ASP A 171 5.78 -5.78 -14.80
N ALA A 172 5.99 -7.09 -14.91
CA ALA A 172 4.93 -8.06 -15.20
C ALA A 172 3.90 -8.24 -14.06
N HIS A 173 4.33 -8.15 -12.80
CA HIS A 173 3.47 -8.49 -11.65
C HIS A 173 3.02 -7.29 -10.81
N VAL A 174 3.81 -6.22 -10.77
CA VAL A 174 3.51 -5.01 -10.00
C VAL A 174 2.96 -3.91 -10.91
N GLY A 175 3.60 -3.71 -12.06
CA GLY A 175 3.24 -2.67 -13.03
C GLY A 175 3.65 -1.25 -12.59
N ALA A 176 3.15 -0.25 -13.32
CA ALA A 176 3.39 1.15 -13.02
C ALA A 176 2.56 1.63 -11.81
N LYS A 177 3.08 2.60 -11.07
CA LYS A 177 2.35 3.32 -10.02
C LYS A 177 1.52 4.42 -10.71
N PHE A 178 0.20 4.38 -10.53
CA PHE A 178 -0.75 5.38 -11.05
C PHE A 178 -1.02 6.46 -10.01
#